data_AF-A0A1H0S3G6-F1
#
_entry.id   AF-A0A1H0S3G6-F1
#
_cell.length_a   1.000
_cell.length_b   1.000
_cell.length_c   1.000
_cell.angle_alpha   90.00
_cell.angle_beta   90.00
_cell.angle_gamma   90.00
#
_symmetry.space_group_name_H-M   'P 1'
#
loop_
_entity.id
_entity.type
_entity.pdbx_description
1 polymer ?
#
loop_
_entity_poly.entity_id
_entity_poly.type
_entity_poly.pdbx_seq_one_letter_code
_entity_poly.pdbx_strand_id
1 'polypeptide(L)'
;MKCREGCGACCIAPSISSPIPGMPNGKAAGERCIQLSVDNLCRLFGMPERPAVCSAFAADVEVCGSSSDEAIKLLGWWEQETAA
;
A
#
# COMPACT_ATOMS: atom_id res chain seq x y z
N MET A 1 -5.57 -6.55 12.58
CA MET A 1 -5.90 -5.26 13.25
C MET A 1 -6.82 -4.42 12.35
N LYS A 2 -7.39 -3.28 12.81
CA LYS A 2 -8.09 -2.36 11.88
C LYS A 2 -7.07 -1.53 11.10
N CYS A 3 -7.32 -1.31 9.81
CA CYS A 3 -6.51 -0.39 9.00
C CYS A 3 -6.56 1.02 9.62
N ARG A 4 -5.41 1.69 9.70
CA ARG A 4 -5.31 3.07 10.19
C ARG A 4 -5.52 4.04 9.03
N GLU A 5 -6.62 4.77 9.05
CA GLU A 5 -6.86 5.86 8.11
C GLU A 5 -5.73 6.91 8.19
N GLY A 6 -5.32 7.44 7.05
CA GLY A 6 -4.19 8.38 6.96
C GLY A 6 -2.80 7.72 7.08
N CYS A 7 -2.70 6.39 7.18
CA CYS A 7 -1.40 5.70 7.24
C CYS A 7 -0.66 5.71 5.90
N GLY A 8 -1.33 5.36 4.80
CA GLY A 8 -0.75 5.36 3.44
C GLY A 8 0.35 4.33 3.17
N ALA A 9 0.82 3.56 4.16
CA ALA A 9 2.00 2.70 4.02
C ALA A 9 1.87 1.66 2.90
N CYS A 10 0.73 0.98 2.76
CA CYS A 10 0.50 0.01 1.67
C CYS A 10 0.47 0.66 0.26
N CYS A 11 0.25 1.98 0.18
CA CYS A 11 0.30 2.74 -1.06
C CYS A 11 1.69 3.34 -1.36
N ILE A 12 2.64 3.24 -0.42
CA ILE A 12 3.99 3.81 -0.54
C ILE A 12 5.04 2.69 -0.60
N ALA A 13 5.05 1.80 0.38
CA ALA A 13 6.16 0.88 0.61
C ALA A 13 6.25 -0.30 -0.39
N PRO A 14 5.24 -1.18 -0.54
CA PRO A 14 5.38 -2.39 -1.35
C PRO A 14 5.36 -2.05 -2.85
N SER A 15 5.94 -2.91 -3.68
CA SER A 15 5.69 -2.87 -5.12
C SER A 15 4.30 -3.43 -5.43
N ILE A 16 3.71 -2.99 -6.54
CA ILE A 16 2.43 -3.49 -7.04
C ILE A 16 2.64 -3.72 -8.52
N SER A 17 2.62 -4.97 -8.97
CA SER A 17 2.80 -5.33 -10.38
C SER A 17 1.52 -5.22 -11.22
N SER A 18 0.35 -5.26 -10.56
CA SER A 18 -0.94 -5.11 -11.24
C SER A 18 -1.22 -3.65 -11.60
N PRO A 19 -1.92 -3.37 -12.73
CA PRO A 19 -2.28 -2.01 -13.10
C PRO A 19 -3.06 -1.27 -12.01
N ILE A 20 -2.78 0.02 -11.87
CA ILE A 20 -3.52 0.96 -11.04
C ILE A 20 -4.08 2.03 -11.98
N PRO A 21 -5.30 2.57 -11.79
CA PRO A 21 -5.75 3.74 -12.56
C PRO A 21 -4.72 4.88 -12.50
N GLY A 22 -4.16 5.26 -13.66
CA GLY A 22 -3.07 6.24 -13.78
C GLY A 22 -1.64 5.67 -13.67
N MET A 23 -1.47 4.38 -13.37
CA MET A 23 -0.19 3.67 -13.37
C MET A 23 -0.36 2.29 -14.05
N PRO A 24 -0.32 2.21 -15.40
CA PRO A 24 -0.66 0.99 -16.14
C PRO A 24 0.30 -0.18 -15.89
N ASN A 25 1.56 0.11 -15.55
CA ASN A 25 2.59 -0.90 -15.25
C ASN A 25 2.68 -1.19 -13.74
N GLY A 26 1.70 -0.76 -12.95
CA GLY A 26 1.75 -0.85 -11.50
C GLY A 26 2.63 0.24 -10.87
N LYS A 27 3.20 -0.05 -9.70
CA LYS A 27 3.93 0.88 -8.84
C LYS A 27 5.21 0.22 -8.32
N ALA A 28 6.34 0.91 -8.39
CA ALA A 28 7.57 0.40 -7.81
C ALA A 28 7.52 0.41 -6.26
N ALA A 29 8.38 -0.39 -5.62
CA ALA A 29 8.59 -0.31 -4.17
C ALA A 29 9.10 1.07 -3.78
N GLY A 30 8.60 1.63 -2.68
CA GLY A 30 8.93 2.98 -2.20
C GLY A 30 8.33 4.13 -3.03
N GLU A 31 7.78 3.87 -4.22
CA GLU A 31 7.10 4.88 -5.02
C GLU A 31 5.71 5.19 -4.41
N ARG A 32 5.38 6.48 -4.32
CA ARG A 32 4.06 6.92 -3.82
C ARG A 32 3.00 6.72 -4.91
N CYS A 33 1.95 5.94 -4.61
CA CYS A 33 0.85 5.70 -5.54
C CYS A 33 0.12 6.99 -5.95
N ILE A 34 -0.19 7.15 -7.24
CA ILE A 34 -0.93 8.31 -7.77
C ILE A 34 -2.33 8.50 -7.15
N GLN A 35 -2.90 7.42 -6.61
CA GLN A 35 -4.21 7.42 -5.98
C GLN A 35 -4.17 7.78 -4.49
N LEU A 36 -2.99 8.00 -3.91
CA LEU A 36 -2.85 8.41 -2.52
C LEU A 36 -2.99 9.93 -2.40
N SER A 37 -4.03 10.40 -1.70
CA SER A 37 -4.25 11.83 -1.46
C SER A 37 -3.13 12.46 -0.62
N VAL A 38 -3.12 13.79 -0.51
CA VAL A 38 -2.19 14.51 0.38
C VAL A 38 -2.36 14.11 1.85
N ASP A 39 -3.58 13.75 2.25
CA ASP A 39 -3.92 13.27 3.59
C ASP A 39 -3.68 11.76 3.79
N ASN A 40 -2.97 11.11 2.86
CA ASN A 40 -2.69 9.67 2.88
C ASN A 40 -3.96 8.77 2.89
N LEU A 41 -5.02 9.22 2.22
CA LEU A 41 -6.22 8.43 1.97
C LEU A 41 -6.21 7.91 0.53
N CYS A 42 -6.47 6.61 0.34
CA CYS A 42 -6.55 6.03 -1.00
C CYS A 42 -7.87 6.46 -1.66
N ARG A 43 -7.79 7.17 -2.78
CA ARG A 43 -8.96 7.67 -3.54
C ARG A 43 -9.84 6.56 -4.09
N LEU A 44 -9.32 5.35 -4.24
CA LEU A 44 -10.05 4.18 -4.74
C LEU A 44 -10.62 3.30 -3.61
N PHE A 45 -10.47 3.68 -2.34
CA PHE A 45 -10.91 2.82 -1.24
C PHE A 45 -12.42 2.53 -1.32
N GLY A 46 -12.79 1.26 -1.42
CA GLY A 46 -14.20 0.81 -1.56
C GLY A 46 -14.76 0.88 -2.99
N MET A 47 -13.96 1.34 -3.97
CA MET A 47 -14.38 1.46 -5.36
C MET A 47 -14.04 0.19 -6.17
N PRO A 48 -14.84 -0.17 -7.20
CA PRO A 48 -14.57 -1.34 -8.04
C PRO A 48 -13.29 -1.21 -8.87
N GLU A 49 -12.81 0.01 -9.13
CA GLU A 49 -11.57 0.29 -9.84
C GLU A 49 -10.32 0.05 -8.98
N ARG A 50 -10.48 -0.20 -7.68
CA ARG A 50 -9.37 -0.52 -6.78
C ARG A 50 -8.75 -1.86 -7.19
N PRO A 51 -7.42 -1.92 -7.43
CA PRO A 51 -6.77 -3.17 -7.81
C PRO A 51 -7.08 -4.30 -6.81
N ALA A 52 -7.31 -5.51 -7.31
CA ALA A 52 -7.70 -6.65 -6.48
C ALA A 52 -6.68 -6.93 -5.37
N VAL A 53 -5.38 -6.80 -5.65
CA VAL A 53 -4.32 -6.95 -4.64
C VAL A 53 -4.42 -5.91 -3.52
N CYS A 54 -4.76 -4.67 -3.85
CA CYS A 54 -4.95 -3.61 -2.87
C CYS A 54 -6.19 -3.86 -2.00
N SER A 55 -7.26 -4.43 -2.56
CA SER A 55 -8.50 -4.76 -1.86
C SER A 55 -8.39 -6.04 -1.02
N ALA A 56 -7.54 -6.99 -1.45
CA ALA A 56 -7.27 -8.23 -0.74
C ALA A 56 -6.32 -8.03 0.47
N PHE A 57 -5.55 -6.93 0.50
CA PHE A 57 -4.68 -6.61 1.61
C PHE A 57 -5.48 -6.33 2.89
N ALA A 58 -5.32 -7.21 3.89
CA ALA A 58 -5.89 -7.07 5.22
C ALA A 58 -4.82 -6.53 6.19
N ALA A 59 -5.19 -5.54 7.00
CA ALA A 59 -4.27 -4.96 7.96
C ALA A 59 -3.93 -5.95 9.09
N ASP A 60 -2.65 -6.24 9.24
CA ASP A 60 -2.12 -7.11 10.28
C ASP A 60 -1.06 -6.41 11.14
N VAL A 61 -0.92 -6.80 12.40
CA VAL A 61 0.08 -6.21 13.31
C VAL A 61 1.52 -6.51 12.86
N GLU A 62 1.77 -7.68 12.29
CA GLU A 62 3.11 -8.09 11.82
C GLU A 62 3.56 -7.31 10.58
N VAL A 63 2.61 -6.74 9.84
CA VAL A 63 2.87 -5.98 8.61
C VAL A 63 2.76 -4.48 8.85
N CYS A 64 1.79 -4.05 9.66
CA CYS A 64 1.47 -2.63 9.87
C CYS A 64 2.07 -2.05 11.17
N GLY A 65 2.53 -2.87 12.11
CA GLY A 65 3.06 -2.40 13.39
C GLY A 65 2.12 -1.44 14.14
N SER A 66 2.70 -0.56 14.94
CA SER A 66 2.00 0.41 15.80
C SER A 66 1.85 1.81 15.20
N SER A 67 2.67 2.18 14.20
CA SER A 67 2.67 3.53 13.59
C SER A 67 2.79 3.50 12.06
N SER A 68 2.48 4.61 11.38
CA SER A 68 2.63 4.70 9.92
C SER A 68 4.08 4.54 9.46
N ASP A 69 5.03 5.12 10.20
CA ASP A 69 6.46 4.98 9.92
C ASP A 69 6.93 3.53 10.08
N GLU A 70 6.44 2.85 11.11
CA GLU A 70 6.72 1.44 11.32
C GLU A 70 6.11 0.57 10.22
N ALA A 71 4.86 0.85 9.81
CA ALA A 71 4.23 0.15 8.69
C ALA A 71 5.04 0.28 7.40
N ILE A 72 5.56 1.48 7.10
CA ILE A 72 6.41 1.70 5.91
C ILE A 72 7.69 0.87 6.01
N LYS A 73 8.34 0.85 7.18
CA LYS A 73 9.57 0.06 7.40
C LYS A 73 9.33 -1.43 7.28
N LEU A 74 8.27 -1.95 7.91
CA LEU A 74 7.94 -3.37 7.88
C LEU A 74 7.57 -3.82 6.47
N LEU A 75 6.68 -3.11 5.78
CA LEU A 75 6.32 -3.43 4.40
C LEU A 75 7.53 -3.36 3.46
N GLY A 76 8.41 -2.37 3.64
CA GLY A 76 9.65 -2.27 2.87
C GLY A 76 10.63 -3.40 3.17
N TRP A 77 10.71 -3.87 4.41
CA TRP A 77 11.51 -5.03 4.78
C TRP A 77 10.94 -6.31 4.14
N TRP A 78 9.62 -6.55 4.27
CA TRP A 78 8.95 -7.69 3.64
C TRP A 78 9.14 -7.72 2.12
N GLU A 79 9.07 -6.56 1.46
CA GLU A 79 9.35 -6.43 0.03
C GLU A 79 10.76 -6.92 -0.30
N GLN A 80 11.78 -6.56 0.49
CA GLN A 80 13.16 -6.98 0.26
C GLN A 80 13.38 -8.48 0.51
N GLU A 81 12.75 -9.03 1.56
CA GLU A 81 12.91 -10.44 1.93
C GLU A 81 12.15 -11.40 1.00
N THR A 82 11.10 -10.90 0.31
CA THR A 82 10.23 -11.71 -0.54
C THR A 82 10.33 -11.36 -2.03
N ALA A 83 11.12 -10.35 -2.39
CA ALA A 83 11.48 -10.07 -3.77
C ALA A 83 12.25 -11.27 -4.35
N ALA A 84 11.71 -11.85 -5.41
CA ALA A 84 12.33 -12.94 -6.18
C ALA A 84 13.26 -12.40 -7.28
#